data_AF-A0A2D7W9I7-F1
#
_entry.id   AF-A0A2D7W9I7-F1
#
_cell.length_a   1.000
_cell.length_b   1.000
_cell.length_c   1.000
_cell.angle_alpha   90.00
_cell.angle_beta   90.00
_cell.angle_gamma   90.00
#
_symmetry.space_group_name_H-M   'P 1'
#
loop_
_entity.id
_entity.type
_entity.pdbx_description
1 polymer ?
#
loop_
_entity_poly.entity_id
_entity_poly.type
_entity_poly.pdbx_seq_one_letter_code
_entity_poly.pdbx_strand_id
1 'polypeptide(L)'
;MAAERMSRRCRKYLRDIQKSTSRYELQVVASTIQSELDRRNISYDEALTLGNILQTRADVMPGDQIVYAVSDRDSYRRTIELYLKDGILTATEQLLLWEERRRLGITDDDHDRLLQQLLVQWQKSGKSVTIHNFQRGGAKNA
;
A
#
# COMPACT_ATOMS: atom_id res chain seq x y z
N MET A 1 21.01 -13.92 13.90
CA MET A 1 19.57 -13.69 14.12
C MET A 1 18.83 -14.93 13.65
N ALA A 2 18.18 -15.66 14.57
CA ALA A 2 17.42 -16.84 14.21
C ALA A 2 16.22 -16.39 13.37
N ALA A 3 16.06 -16.93 12.14
CA ALA A 3 14.87 -16.69 11.34
C ALA A 3 13.66 -17.17 12.15
N GLU A 4 12.87 -16.22 12.64
CA GLU A 4 11.70 -16.49 13.45
C GLU A 4 10.76 -17.35 12.59
N ARG A 5 10.59 -18.61 12.99
CA ARG A 5 9.82 -19.59 12.20
C ARG A 5 8.38 -19.13 12.16
N MET A 6 7.95 -18.68 10.98
CA MET A 6 6.58 -18.25 10.70
C MET A 6 5.54 -19.20 11.33
N SER A 7 4.62 -18.62 12.11
CA SER A 7 3.66 -19.39 12.89
C SER A 7 2.79 -20.29 12.01
N ARG A 8 2.20 -21.33 12.60
CA ARG A 8 1.30 -22.24 11.86
C ARG A 8 0.12 -21.50 11.23
N ARG A 9 -0.36 -20.43 11.90
CA ARG A 9 -1.45 -19.57 11.40
C ARG A 9 -0.98 -18.73 10.21
N CYS A 10 0.18 -18.09 10.28
CA CYS A 10 0.72 -17.33 9.16
C CYS A 10 0.97 -18.18 7.91
N ARG A 11 1.41 -19.43 8.09
CA ARG A 11 1.51 -20.40 6.97
C ARG A 11 0.17 -20.76 6.35
N LYS A 12 -0.94 -20.73 7.11
CA LYS A 12 -2.28 -20.90 6.54
C LYS A 12 -2.59 -19.71 5.63
N TYR A 13 -2.47 -18.48 6.13
CA TYR A 13 -2.76 -17.28 5.35
C TYR A 13 -1.86 -17.12 4.13
N LEU A 14 -0.58 -17.47 4.23
CA LEU A 14 0.32 -17.50 3.08
C LEU A 14 -0.19 -18.41 1.97
N ARG A 15 -0.68 -19.62 2.32
CA ARG A 15 -1.27 -20.53 1.34
C ARG A 15 -2.56 -19.98 0.75
N ASP A 16 -3.38 -19.31 1.55
CA ASP A 16 -4.62 -18.71 1.09
C ASP A 16 -4.32 -17.58 0.08
N ILE A 17 -3.33 -16.71 0.36
CA ILE A 17 -2.83 -15.68 -0.57
C ILE A 17 -2.36 -16.31 -1.89
N GLN A 18 -1.55 -17.36 -1.84
CA GLN A 18 -1.02 -18.02 -3.03
C GLN A 18 -2.12 -18.64 -3.89
N LYS A 19 -3.16 -19.19 -3.26
CA LYS A 19 -4.30 -19.83 -3.94
C LYS A 19 -5.31 -18.83 -4.48
N SER A 20 -5.36 -17.60 -3.96
CA SER A 20 -6.28 -16.59 -4.46
C SER A 20 -6.07 -16.35 -5.96
N THR A 21 -7.18 -16.24 -6.67
CA THR A 21 -7.25 -16.09 -8.13
C THR A 21 -7.77 -14.70 -8.54
N SER A 22 -8.33 -13.94 -7.58
CA SER A 22 -8.85 -12.60 -7.82
C SER A 22 -8.44 -11.62 -6.71
N ARG A 23 -8.43 -10.31 -7.03
CA ARG A 23 -8.18 -9.24 -6.06
C ARG A 23 -9.23 -9.22 -4.94
N TYR A 24 -10.46 -9.63 -5.25
CA TYR A 24 -11.53 -9.77 -4.25
C TYR A 24 -11.19 -10.83 -3.21
N GLU A 25 -10.74 -12.01 -3.63
CA GLU A 25 -10.30 -13.07 -2.70
C GLU A 25 -9.11 -12.61 -1.85
N LEU A 26 -8.16 -11.90 -2.46
CA LEU A 26 -7.05 -11.29 -1.71
C LEU A 26 -7.55 -10.28 -0.66
N GLN A 27 -8.56 -9.46 -0.99
CA GLN A 27 -9.15 -8.53 -0.04
C GLN A 27 -9.82 -9.26 1.14
N VAL A 28 -10.47 -10.39 0.91
CA VAL A 28 -11.05 -11.22 1.97
C VAL A 28 -9.95 -11.76 2.89
N VAL A 29 -8.85 -12.26 2.31
CA VAL A 29 -7.69 -12.74 3.08
C VAL A 29 -7.06 -11.59 3.88
N ALA A 30 -6.87 -10.42 3.27
CA ALA A 30 -6.33 -9.24 3.93
C ALA A 30 -7.18 -8.81 5.13
N SER A 31 -8.50 -8.79 4.96
CA SER A 31 -9.46 -8.44 6.03
C SER A 31 -9.42 -9.46 7.18
N THR A 32 -9.20 -10.74 6.85
CA THR A 32 -9.02 -11.80 7.84
C THR A 32 -7.72 -11.61 8.62
N ILE A 33 -6.60 -11.31 7.94
CA ILE A 33 -5.31 -11.03 8.58
C ILE A 33 -5.43 -9.83 9.52
N GLN A 34 -6.08 -8.74 9.08
CA GLN A 34 -6.33 -7.57 9.93
C GLN A 34 -7.12 -7.95 11.18
N SER A 35 -8.20 -8.72 11.04
CA SER A 35 -9.01 -9.16 12.18
C SER A 35 -8.21 -10.00 13.18
N GLU A 36 -7.28 -10.82 12.70
CA GLU A 36 -6.40 -11.62 13.55
C GLU A 36 -5.34 -10.77 14.24
N LEU A 37 -4.79 -9.76 13.55
CA LEU A 37 -3.91 -8.77 14.15
C LEU A 37 -4.62 -8.00 15.27
N ASP A 38 -5.85 -7.53 15.02
CA ASP A 38 -6.66 -6.78 15.99
C ASP A 38 -6.97 -7.61 17.24
N ARG A 39 -7.19 -8.92 17.05
CA ARG A 39 -7.36 -9.91 18.13
C ARG A 39 -6.05 -10.31 18.81
N ARG A 40 -4.91 -9.78 18.37
CA ARG A 40 -3.55 -10.12 18.84
C ARG A 40 -3.21 -11.60 18.67
N ASN A 41 -3.78 -12.24 17.66
CA ASN A 41 -3.53 -13.63 17.31
C ASN A 41 -2.28 -13.84 16.45
N ILE A 42 -1.81 -12.77 15.79
CA ILE A 42 -0.57 -12.68 15.02
C ILE A 42 0.12 -11.37 15.38
N SER A 43 1.44 -11.29 15.21
CA SER A 43 2.18 -10.05 15.45
C SER A 43 1.99 -9.05 14.30
N TYR A 44 2.34 -7.79 14.55
CA TYR A 44 2.38 -6.77 13.51
C TYR A 44 3.36 -7.16 12.39
N ASP A 45 4.56 -7.64 12.74
CA ASP A 45 5.58 -8.03 11.75
C ASP A 45 5.12 -9.22 10.89
N GLU A 46 4.38 -10.16 11.48
CA GLU A 46 3.75 -11.26 10.74
C GLU A 46 2.68 -10.74 9.77
N ALA A 47 1.82 -9.83 10.23
CA ALA A 47 0.79 -9.22 9.40
C ALA A 47 1.39 -8.38 8.27
N LEU A 48 2.44 -7.60 8.56
CA LEU A 48 3.19 -6.79 7.60
C LEU A 48 3.83 -7.67 6.52
N THR A 49 4.48 -8.76 6.93
CA THR A 49 5.09 -9.73 6.01
C THR A 49 4.04 -10.33 5.08
N LEU A 50 2.91 -10.79 5.63
CA LEU A 50 1.82 -11.37 4.83
C LEU A 50 1.19 -10.34 3.90
N GLY A 51 0.97 -9.10 4.36
CA GLY A 51 0.39 -8.04 3.54
C GLY A 51 1.31 -7.59 2.41
N ASN A 52 2.63 -7.54 2.62
CA ASN A 52 3.59 -7.29 1.55
C ASN A 52 3.55 -8.39 0.48
N ILE A 53 3.52 -9.67 0.88
CA ILE A 53 3.38 -10.80 -0.06
C ILE A 53 2.04 -10.71 -0.82
N LEU A 54 0.97 -10.34 -0.13
CA LEU A 54 -0.37 -10.18 -0.68
C LEU A 54 -0.39 -9.08 -1.75
N GLN A 55 0.27 -7.94 -1.51
CA GLN A 55 0.42 -6.87 -2.50
C GLN A 55 1.17 -7.34 -3.75
N THR A 56 2.30 -8.03 -3.59
CA THR A 56 3.03 -8.61 -4.74
C THR A 56 2.17 -9.58 -5.54
N ARG A 57 1.34 -10.39 -4.85
CA ARG A 57 0.39 -11.28 -5.52
C ARG A 57 -0.72 -10.51 -6.23
N ALA A 58 -1.19 -9.40 -5.67
CA ALA A 58 -2.18 -8.53 -6.30
C ALA A 58 -1.61 -7.88 -7.56
N ASP A 59 -0.33 -7.49 -7.59
CA ASP A 59 0.26 -6.79 -8.74
C ASP A 59 0.24 -7.61 -10.03
N VAL A 60 0.32 -8.94 -9.93
CA VAL A 60 0.24 -9.85 -11.08
C VAL A 60 -1.19 -10.23 -11.47
N MET A 61 -2.21 -9.73 -10.75
CA MET A 61 -3.61 -9.98 -11.05
C MET A 61 -4.22 -8.85 -11.88
N PRO A 62 -5.13 -9.16 -12.83
CA PRO A 62 -5.83 -8.14 -13.60
C PRO A 62 -6.68 -7.22 -12.70
N GLY A 63 -6.82 -5.97 -13.13
CA GLY A 63 -7.65 -4.96 -12.46
C GLY A 63 -6.85 -3.92 -11.69
N ASP A 64 -7.53 -2.82 -11.36
CA ASP A 64 -6.92 -1.62 -10.77
C ASP A 64 -7.49 -1.27 -9.38
N GLN A 65 -8.15 -2.24 -8.74
CA GLN A 65 -8.68 -2.07 -7.40
C GLN A 65 -7.54 -2.14 -6.37
N ILE A 66 -7.53 -1.17 -5.46
CA ILE A 66 -6.65 -1.18 -4.28
C ILE A 66 -7.06 -2.37 -3.41
N VAL A 67 -6.08 -3.20 -3.05
CA VAL A 67 -6.25 -4.22 -2.02
C VAL A 67 -5.68 -3.66 -0.71
N TYR A 68 -6.55 -3.50 0.28
CA TYR A 68 -6.21 -2.95 1.59
C TYR A 68 -5.69 -4.06 2.49
N ALA A 69 -4.37 -4.12 2.68
CA ALA A 69 -3.68 -5.10 3.52
C ALA A 69 -2.65 -4.37 4.39
N VAL A 70 -2.36 -4.88 5.59
CA VAL A 70 -1.29 -4.34 6.45
C VAL A 70 0.05 -4.50 5.74
N SER A 71 0.52 -3.46 5.07
CA SER A 71 1.71 -3.50 4.21
C SER A 71 2.42 -2.15 4.19
N ASP A 72 3.65 -2.13 3.67
CA ASP A 72 4.39 -0.87 3.43
C ASP A 72 3.63 0.01 2.44
N ARG A 73 3.05 -0.60 1.40
CA ARG A 73 2.21 0.11 0.42
C ARG A 73 0.93 0.70 1.04
N ASP A 74 0.30 0.01 1.99
CA ASP A 74 -0.87 0.55 2.70
C ASP A 74 -0.49 1.66 3.68
N SER A 75 0.67 1.54 4.34
CA SER A 75 1.22 2.61 5.17
C SER A 75 1.44 3.87 4.34
N TYR A 76 2.05 3.73 3.15
CA TYR A 76 2.25 4.83 2.23
C TYR A 76 0.94 5.40 1.67
N ARG A 77 -0.03 4.56 1.32
CA ARG A 77 -1.38 4.98 0.90
C ARG A 77 -2.03 5.89 1.95
N ARG A 78 -2.00 5.50 3.22
CA ARG A 78 -2.54 6.30 4.33
C ARG A 78 -1.85 7.66 4.43
N THR A 79 -0.54 7.72 4.21
CA THR A 79 0.22 8.98 4.16
C THR A 79 -0.22 9.88 3.01
N ILE A 80 -0.41 9.32 1.81
CA ILE A 80 -0.95 10.08 0.67
C ILE A 80 -2.34 10.63 1.00
N GLU A 81 -3.24 9.79 1.51
CA GLU A 81 -4.61 10.20 1.86
C GLU A 81 -4.63 11.29 2.93
N LEU A 82 -3.69 11.25 3.87
CA LEU A 82 -3.54 12.27 4.90
C LEU A 82 -3.16 13.62 4.29
N TYR A 83 -2.15 13.67 3.42
CA TYR A 83 -1.72 14.91 2.78
C TYR A 83 -2.76 15.45 1.82
N LEU A 84 -3.44 14.57 1.09
CA LEU A 84 -4.46 15.01 0.17
C LEU A 84 -5.76 15.45 0.90
N LYS A 85 -5.88 15.33 2.23
CA LYS A 85 -7.15 15.51 2.98
C LYS A 85 -7.84 16.86 2.72
N ASP A 86 -7.07 17.91 2.50
CA ASP A 86 -7.55 19.26 2.19
C ASP A 86 -7.72 19.54 0.69
N GLY A 87 -7.42 18.55 -0.17
CA GLY A 87 -7.52 18.62 -1.62
C GLY A 87 -6.31 19.28 -2.30
N ILE A 88 -5.22 19.55 -1.58
CA ILE A 88 -4.03 20.20 -2.14
C ILE A 88 -2.80 19.38 -1.79
N LEU A 89 -1.98 19.01 -2.78
CA LEU A 89 -0.68 18.39 -2.56
C LEU A 89 0.43 19.41 -2.75
N THR A 90 0.91 19.98 -1.65
CA THR A 90 1.93 21.02 -1.65
C THR A 90 3.31 20.48 -2.06
N ALA A 91 4.24 21.37 -2.43
CA ALA A 91 5.62 20.96 -2.75
C ALA A 91 6.34 20.30 -1.56
N THR A 92 6.05 20.75 -0.34
CA THR A 92 6.60 20.18 0.90
C THR A 92 6.07 18.76 1.12
N GLU A 93 4.77 18.52 0.95
CA GLU A 93 4.19 17.18 1.08
C GLU A 93 4.69 16.23 -0.01
N GLN A 94 4.94 16.72 -1.22
CA GLN A 94 5.56 15.92 -2.28
C GLN A 94 6.99 15.52 -1.93
N LEU A 95 7.77 16.41 -1.29
CA LEU A 95 9.10 16.06 -0.78
C LEU A 95 9.02 15.00 0.33
N LEU A 96 8.10 15.16 1.28
CA LEU A 96 7.89 14.19 2.35
C LEU A 96 7.43 12.83 1.81
N LEU A 97 6.54 12.81 0.81
CA LEU A 97 6.15 11.59 0.12
C LEU A 97 7.32 10.93 -0.61
N TRP A 98 8.23 11.72 -1.20
CA TRP A 98 9.42 11.19 -1.85
C TRP A 98 10.38 10.54 -0.84
N GLU A 99 10.60 11.15 0.33
CA GLU A 99 11.40 10.55 1.39
C GLU A 99 10.78 9.25 1.91
N GLU A 100 9.46 9.25 2.11
CA GLU A 100 8.72 8.09 2.59
C GLU A 100 8.76 6.92 1.60
N ARG A 101 8.64 7.20 0.28
CA ARG A 101 8.86 6.20 -0.78
C ARG A 101 10.21 5.51 -0.62
N ARG A 102 11.27 6.29 -0.47
CA ARG A 102 12.64 5.76 -0.33
C ARG A 102 12.80 4.91 0.93
N ARG A 103 12.18 5.34 2.04
CA ARG A 103 12.21 4.61 3.31
C ARG A 103 11.51 3.24 3.20
N LEU A 104 10.41 3.18 2.46
CA LEU A 104 9.57 1.98 2.30
C LEU A 104 9.94 1.13 1.07
N GLY A 105 10.89 1.59 0.24
CA GLY A 105 11.28 0.90 -1.00
C GLY A 105 10.22 0.95 -2.10
N ILE A 106 9.36 1.97 -2.11
CA ILE A 106 8.30 2.16 -3.10
C ILE A 106 8.89 2.83 -4.34
N THR A 107 8.64 2.25 -5.51
CA THR A 107 9.10 2.79 -6.80
C THR A 107 8.28 4.01 -7.22
N ASP A 108 8.82 4.80 -8.15
CA ASP A 108 8.07 5.92 -8.73
C ASP A 108 6.79 5.42 -9.45
N ASP A 109 6.89 4.31 -10.19
CA ASP A 109 5.74 3.69 -10.88
C ASP A 109 4.65 3.22 -9.91
N ASP A 110 5.04 2.59 -8.80
CA ASP A 110 4.10 2.15 -7.76
C ASP A 110 3.40 3.35 -7.10
N HIS A 111 4.15 4.44 -6.88
CA HIS A 111 3.58 5.67 -6.38
C HIS A 111 2.57 6.26 -7.37
N ASP A 112 2.95 6.42 -8.64
CA ASP A 112 2.10 7.05 -9.65
C ASP A 112 0.81 6.25 -9.83
N ARG A 113 0.91 4.91 -9.91
CA ARG A 113 -0.25 4.03 -9.98
C ARG A 113 -1.16 4.19 -8.76
N LEU A 114 -0.60 4.16 -7.56
CA LEU A 114 -1.37 4.30 -6.32
C LEU A 114 -2.04 5.68 -6.22
N LEU A 115 -1.32 6.74 -6.58
CA LEU A 115 -1.85 8.11 -6.60
C LEU A 115 -3.02 8.22 -7.57
N GLN A 116 -2.88 7.70 -8.80
CA GLN A 116 -3.97 7.70 -9.78
C GLN A 116 -5.20 6.93 -9.28
N GLN A 117 -5.00 5.74 -8.68
CA GLN A 117 -6.11 4.97 -8.10
C GLN A 117 -6.85 5.77 -7.01
N LEU A 118 -6.13 6.48 -6.14
CA LEU A 118 -6.72 7.33 -5.11
C LEU A 118 -7.46 8.54 -5.69
N LEU A 119 -6.86 9.23 -6.67
CA LEU A 119 -7.48 10.37 -7.35
C LEU A 119 -8.80 9.97 -8.03
N VAL A 120 -8.84 8.81 -8.70
CA VAL A 120 -10.06 8.27 -9.31
C VAL A 120 -11.15 8.02 -8.27
N GLN A 121 -10.80 7.45 -7.11
CA GLN A 121 -11.76 7.23 -6.02
C GLN A 121 -12.31 8.54 -5.45
N TRP A 122 -11.47 9.57 -5.36
CA TRP A 122 -11.86 10.87 -4.83
C TRP A 122 -12.68 11.70 -5.79
N GLN A 123 -12.36 11.65 -7.08
CA GLN A 123 -13.18 12.25 -8.13
C GLN A 123 -14.58 11.63 -8.15
N LYS A 124 -14.70 10.30 -7.99
CA LYS A 124 -15.99 9.62 -7.82
C LYS A 124 -16.76 10.07 -6.57
N SER A 125 -16.04 10.53 -5.55
CA SER A 125 -16.62 11.07 -4.31
C SER A 125 -16.93 12.58 -4.39
N GLY A 126 -16.78 13.20 -5.57
CA GLY A 126 -17.06 14.63 -5.78
C GLY A 126 -15.97 15.58 -5.28
N LYS A 127 -14.79 15.09 -4.91
CA LYS A 127 -13.67 15.90 -4.43
C LYS A 127 -12.73 16.25 -5.59
N SER A 128 -12.30 17.50 -5.66
CA SER A 128 -11.25 17.96 -6.58
C SER A 128 -9.92 17.97 -5.85
N VAL A 129 -8.84 17.58 -6.53
CA VAL A 129 -7.47 17.60 -6.00
C VAL A 129 -6.61 18.47 -6.89
N THR A 130 -5.85 19.38 -6.27
CA THR A 130 -4.83 20.19 -6.93
C THR A 130 -3.46 19.70 -6.52
N ILE A 131 -2.63 19.31 -7.47
CA ILE A 131 -1.24 18.88 -7.22
C ILE A 131 -0.31 19.99 -7.69
N HIS A 132 0.51 20.54 -6.78
CA HIS A 132 1.48 21.57 -7.16
C HIS A 132 2.63 20.97 -7.97
N ASN A 133 3.28 21.77 -8.81
CA ASN A 133 4.48 21.29 -9.51
C ASN A 133 5.61 21.05 -8.51
N PHE A 134 6.11 19.81 -8.45
CA PHE A 134 7.29 19.45 -7.69
C PHE A 134 8.44 19.17 -8.65
N GLN A 135 9.49 19.99 -8.56
CA GLN A 135 10.72 19.80 -9.31
C GLN A 135 11.74 19.13 -8.39
N ARG A 136 12.02 17.84 -8.64
CA ARG A 136 12.97 17.03 -7.88
C ARG A 136 14.31 17.78 -7.85
N GLY A 137 14.72 18.29 -6.69
CA GLY A 137 15.97 19.02 -6.52
C GLY A 137 17.16 18.12 -6.83
N GLY A 138 17.55 18.03 -8.10
CA GLY A 138 18.68 17.23 -8.57
C GLY A 138 18.49 16.50 -9.91
N ALA A 139 17.28 16.36 -10.44
CA ALA A 139 17.09 15.77 -11.78
C ALA A 139 17.02 16.89 -12.84
N LYS A 140 18.17 17.50 -13.13
CA LYS A 140 18.33 18.16 -14.43
C LYS A 140 18.56 17.05 -15.46
N ASN A 141 17.66 16.99 -16.44
CA ASN A 141 17.91 16.28 -17.69
C ASN A 141 19.31 16.65 -18.21
N ALA A 142 20.15 15.65 -18.41
CA ALA A 142 21.34 15.71 -19.25
C ALA A 142 21.18 14.64 -20.33
#